data_AF-A0A7X0DQ16-F1
#
_entry.id   AF-A0A7X0DQ16-F1
#
_cell.length_a   1.000
_cell.length_b   1.000
_cell.length_c   1.000
_cell.angle_alpha   90.00
_cell.angle_beta   90.00
_cell.angle_gamma   90.00
#
_symmetry.space_group_name_H-M   'P 1'
#
loop_
_entity.id
_entity.type
_entity.pdbx_description
1 polymer ?
#
loop_
_entity_poly.entity_id
_entity_poly.type
_entity_poly.pdbx_seq_one_letter_code
_entity_poly.pdbx_strand_id
1 'polypeptide(L)'
;MKRVKRFFDDYVAYFREGSLSDLEIAERLGVSKVNVWRMRQKWERGETYINEGSRVTISEDTFEHLLAQTFRSEVKARKIRGELDVERANLELGFIREFSQYSSVELASMLSKIKDLKCKIDSLYKECDKKNANCINENIESLRSELNDLIKECSIRKMELYYECMKRLATVHEA
;
A
#
# COMPACT_ATOMS: atom_id res chain seq x y z
N MET A 1 -57.32 -13.03 -37.72
CA MET A 1 -56.41 -12.29 -36.80
C MET A 1 -54.96 -12.48 -37.25
N LYS A 2 -54.21 -11.40 -37.50
CA LYS A 2 -52.76 -11.47 -37.77
C LYS A 2 -52.06 -11.88 -36.47
N ARG A 3 -51.44 -13.06 -36.43
CA ARG A 3 -50.69 -13.52 -35.26
C ARG A 3 -49.38 -12.74 -35.19
N VAL A 4 -49.14 -12.03 -34.09
CA VAL A 4 -47.89 -11.30 -33.86
C VAL A 4 -46.78 -12.32 -33.60
N LYS A 5 -45.65 -12.21 -34.29
CA LYS A 5 -44.47 -13.05 -34.03
C LYS A 5 -43.83 -12.56 -32.73
N ARG A 6 -43.73 -13.43 -31.73
CA ARG A 6 -43.13 -13.16 -30.42
C ARG A 6 -41.87 -13.99 -30.23
N PHE A 7 -40.88 -13.43 -29.54
CA PHE A 7 -39.61 -14.11 -29.25
C PHE A 7 -39.73 -14.92 -27.95
N PHE A 8 -38.83 -15.89 -27.77
CA PHE A 8 -38.86 -16.78 -26.59
C PHE A 8 -38.79 -16.00 -25.27
N ASP A 9 -37.94 -14.96 -25.22
CA ASP A 9 -37.76 -14.11 -24.04
C ASP A 9 -39.05 -13.39 -23.61
N ASP A 10 -39.94 -13.05 -24.56
CA ASP A 10 -41.26 -12.45 -24.27
C ASP A 10 -42.14 -13.39 -23.43
N TYR A 11 -41.97 -14.71 -23.56
CA TYR A 11 -42.70 -15.72 -22.79
C TYR A 11 -42.05 -15.99 -21.43
N VAL A 12 -40.70 -16.00 -21.39
CA VAL A 12 -39.92 -16.32 -20.19
C VAL A 12 -40.23 -15.36 -19.04
N ALA A 13 -40.46 -14.08 -19.33
CA ALA A 13 -40.84 -13.09 -18.33
C ALA A 13 -42.08 -13.51 -17.53
N TYR A 14 -43.13 -13.98 -18.22
CA TYR A 14 -44.37 -14.43 -17.58
C TYR A 14 -44.23 -15.80 -16.89
N PHE A 15 -43.41 -16.70 -17.43
CA PHE A 15 -43.18 -18.00 -16.81
C PHE A 15 -42.41 -17.88 -15.49
N ARG A 16 -41.46 -16.95 -15.39
CA ARG A 16 -40.75 -16.63 -14.14
C ARG A 16 -41.66 -16.01 -13.09
N GLU A 17 -42.60 -15.17 -13.52
CA GLU A 17 -43.57 -14.53 -12.61
C GLU A 17 -44.55 -15.54 -12.00
N GLY A 18 -44.95 -16.57 -12.77
CA GLY A 18 -45.69 -17.74 -12.28
C GLY A 18 -47.15 -17.49 -11.87
N SER A 19 -47.61 -16.24 -11.94
CA SER A 19 -48.95 -15.80 -11.49
C SER A 19 -50.05 -15.94 -12.53
N LEU A 20 -49.70 -16.13 -13.81
CA LEU A 20 -50.64 -16.13 -14.94
C LEU A 20 -50.81 -17.51 -15.57
N SER A 21 -52.05 -17.83 -15.90
CA SER A 21 -52.41 -19.01 -16.69
C SER A 21 -52.00 -18.87 -18.16
N ASP A 22 -51.84 -20.00 -18.85
CA ASP A 22 -51.51 -20.01 -20.29
C ASP A 22 -52.54 -19.30 -21.17
N LEU A 23 -53.79 -19.18 -20.70
CA LEU A 23 -54.83 -18.44 -21.41
C LEU A 23 -54.59 -16.92 -21.31
N GLU A 24 -54.29 -16.43 -20.12
CA GLU A 24 -54.02 -15.00 -19.88
C GLU A 24 -52.73 -14.55 -20.57
N ILE A 25 -51.69 -15.38 -20.56
CA ILE A 25 -50.44 -15.11 -21.28
C ILE A 25 -50.69 -15.05 -22.78
N ALA A 26 -51.55 -15.94 -23.31
CA ALA A 26 -51.89 -15.97 -24.73
C ALA A 26 -52.63 -14.70 -25.18
N GLU A 27 -53.59 -14.23 -24.38
CA GLU A 27 -54.31 -12.98 -24.62
C GLU A 27 -53.36 -11.77 -24.56
N ARG A 28 -52.50 -11.68 -23.54
CA ARG A 28 -51.53 -10.58 -23.39
C ARG A 28 -50.51 -10.52 -24.53
N LEU A 29 -50.00 -11.68 -24.97
CA LEU A 29 -49.01 -11.76 -26.03
C LEU A 29 -49.61 -11.73 -27.45
N GLY A 30 -50.94 -11.88 -27.57
CA GLY A 30 -51.65 -11.93 -28.85
C GLY A 30 -51.35 -13.19 -29.66
N VAL A 31 -51.17 -14.33 -28.97
CA VAL A 31 -50.79 -15.62 -29.55
C VAL A 31 -51.79 -16.72 -29.14
N SER A 32 -51.67 -17.93 -29.70
CA SER A 32 -52.54 -19.03 -29.27
C SER A 32 -52.07 -19.64 -27.95
N LYS A 33 -53.02 -20.09 -27.12
CA LYS A 33 -52.76 -20.85 -25.88
C LYS A 33 -51.83 -22.04 -26.11
N VAL A 34 -52.01 -22.76 -27.23
CA VAL A 34 -51.15 -23.88 -27.61
C VAL A 34 -49.70 -23.45 -27.82
N ASN A 35 -49.46 -22.24 -28.34
CA ASN A 35 -48.10 -21.73 -28.53
C ASN A 35 -47.44 -21.40 -27.19
N VAL A 36 -48.20 -20.82 -26.25
CA VAL A 36 -47.73 -20.58 -24.87
C VAL A 36 -47.36 -21.89 -24.19
N TRP A 37 -48.24 -22.89 -24.24
CA TRP A 37 -47.97 -24.21 -23.65
C TRP A 37 -46.70 -24.86 -24.21
N ARG A 38 -46.47 -24.77 -25.54
CA ARG A 38 -45.23 -25.26 -26.16
C ARG A 38 -43.99 -24.52 -25.67
N MET A 39 -44.06 -23.20 -25.50
CA MET A 39 -42.94 -22.41 -24.98
C MET A 39 -42.69 -22.69 -23.49
N ARG A 40 -43.74 -22.89 -22.69
CA ARG A 40 -43.62 -23.25 -21.28
C ARG A 40 -42.93 -24.60 -21.12
N GLN A 41 -43.37 -25.60 -21.89
CA GLN A 41 -42.74 -26.92 -21.91
C GLN A 41 -41.26 -26.87 -22.30
N LYS A 42 -40.88 -25.99 -23.24
CA LYS A 42 -39.47 -25.78 -23.61
C LYS A 42 -38.69 -25.11 -22.48
N TRP A 43 -39.28 -24.12 -21.83
CA TRP A 43 -38.67 -23.42 -20.69
C TRP A 43 -38.48 -24.33 -19.47
N GLU A 44 -39.48 -25.13 -19.13
CA GLU A 44 -39.43 -26.12 -18.03
C GLU A 44 -38.38 -27.21 -18.26
N ARG A 45 -38.12 -27.56 -19.54
CA ARG A 45 -37.05 -28.50 -19.91
C ARG A 45 -35.65 -27.89 -19.83
N GLY A 46 -35.52 -26.59 -19.56
CA GLY A 46 -34.21 -25.92 -19.46
C GLY A 46 -33.45 -25.83 -20.79
N GLU A 47 -34.14 -25.98 -21.94
CA GLU A 47 -33.52 -25.79 -23.25
C GLU A 47 -33.01 -24.35 -23.36
N THR A 48 -31.68 -24.18 -23.38
CA THR A 48 -31.02 -22.88 -23.41
C THR A 48 -31.09 -22.31 -24.82
N TYR A 49 -32.00 -21.35 -25.04
CA TYR A 49 -32.02 -20.57 -26.27
C TYR A 49 -30.87 -19.56 -26.20
N ILE A 50 -29.76 -19.85 -26.87
CA ILE A 50 -28.73 -18.84 -27.11
C ILE A 50 -29.31 -17.86 -28.12
N ASN A 51 -29.76 -16.71 -27.64
CA ASN A 51 -30.17 -15.60 -28.49
C ASN A 51 -28.94 -15.13 -29.28
N GLU A 52 -28.82 -15.50 -30.56
CA GLU A 52 -27.69 -15.08 -31.40
C GLU A 52 -27.56 -13.54 -31.47
N GLY A 53 -28.62 -12.79 -31.16
CA GLY A 53 -28.60 -11.34 -31.04
C GLY A 53 -27.83 -10.78 -29.84
N SER A 54 -27.44 -11.60 -28.87
CA SER A 54 -26.56 -11.20 -27.75
C SER A 54 -25.08 -11.53 -28.00
N ARG A 55 -24.75 -12.14 -29.14
CA ARG A 55 -23.38 -12.53 -29.47
C ARG A 55 -22.59 -11.35 -30.04
N VAL A 56 -21.79 -10.70 -29.18
CA VAL A 56 -20.83 -9.68 -29.63
C VAL A 56 -19.71 -10.39 -30.39
N THR A 57 -19.54 -10.04 -31.67
CA THR A 57 -18.45 -10.54 -32.51
C THR A 57 -17.46 -9.38 -32.71
N ILE A 58 -16.20 -9.57 -32.33
CA ILE A 58 -15.11 -8.61 -32.58
C ILE A 58 -14.18 -9.16 -33.66
N SER A 59 -13.59 -8.27 -34.46
CA SER A 59 -12.54 -8.67 -35.40
C SER A 59 -11.26 -9.06 -34.66
N GLU A 60 -10.51 -9.98 -35.25
CA GLU A 60 -9.18 -10.38 -34.75
C GLU A 60 -8.26 -9.17 -34.60
N ASP A 61 -8.21 -8.27 -35.59
CA ASP A 61 -7.43 -7.04 -35.53
C ASP A 61 -7.79 -6.14 -34.32
N THR A 62 -9.09 -6.04 -34.00
CA THR A 62 -9.55 -5.24 -32.85
C THR A 62 -9.11 -5.89 -31.55
N PHE A 63 -9.19 -7.22 -31.46
CA PHE A 63 -8.74 -7.97 -30.30
C PHE A 63 -7.23 -7.83 -30.09
N GLU A 64 -6.43 -8.01 -31.14
CA GLU A 64 -4.97 -7.86 -31.10
C GLU A 64 -4.54 -6.43 -30.74
N HIS A 65 -5.23 -5.42 -31.27
CA HIS A 65 -4.99 -4.04 -30.88
C HIS A 65 -5.26 -3.80 -29.38
N LEU A 66 -6.36 -4.31 -28.84
CA LEU A 66 -6.68 -4.19 -27.42
C LEU A 66 -5.64 -4.89 -26.55
N LEU A 67 -5.19 -6.10 -26.94
CA LEU A 67 -4.10 -6.81 -26.26
C LEU A 67 -2.79 -6.01 -26.29
N ALA A 68 -2.40 -5.49 -27.45
CA ALA A 68 -1.18 -4.68 -27.57
C ALA A 68 -1.27 -3.41 -26.71
N GLN A 69 -2.43 -2.78 -26.64
CA GLN A 69 -2.67 -1.61 -25.81
C GLN A 69 -2.59 -1.92 -24.32
N THR A 70 -3.18 -3.04 -23.86
CA THR A 70 -3.14 -3.44 -22.45
C THR A 70 -1.70 -3.73 -22.02
N PHE A 71 -0.94 -4.52 -22.78
CA PHE A 71 0.47 -4.78 -22.48
C PHE A 71 1.33 -3.51 -22.47
N ARG A 72 1.11 -2.58 -23.41
CA ARG A 72 1.82 -1.28 -23.40
C ARG A 72 1.51 -0.47 -22.15
N SER A 73 0.24 -0.43 -21.73
CA SER A 73 -0.17 0.29 -20.52
C SER A 73 0.44 -0.34 -19.27
N GLU A 74 0.51 -1.67 -19.22
CA GLU A 74 1.12 -2.41 -18.12
C GLU A 74 2.63 -2.15 -18.02
N VAL A 75 3.36 -2.22 -19.14
CA VAL A 75 4.80 -1.92 -19.18
C VAL A 75 5.08 -0.49 -18.72
N LYS A 76 4.26 0.48 -19.15
CA LYS A 76 4.36 1.88 -18.69
C LYS A 76 4.12 1.98 -17.18
N ALA A 77 3.10 1.32 -16.64
CA ALA A 77 2.81 1.32 -15.21
C ALA A 77 3.96 0.71 -14.39
N ARG A 78 4.54 -0.41 -14.84
CA ARG A 78 5.71 -1.02 -14.19
C ARG A 78 6.91 -0.10 -14.19
N LYS A 79 7.16 0.61 -15.30
CA LYS A 79 8.24 1.60 -15.39
C LYS A 79 8.06 2.73 -14.39
N ILE A 80 6.86 3.34 -14.36
CA ILE A 80 6.53 4.42 -13.42
C ILE A 80 6.68 3.95 -11.97
N ARG A 81 6.23 2.73 -11.66
CA ARG A 81 6.42 2.14 -10.32
C ARG A 81 7.89 2.02 -9.96
N GLY A 82 8.72 1.53 -10.89
CA GLY A 82 10.17 1.45 -10.67
C GLY A 82 10.82 2.83 -10.45
N GLU A 83 10.44 3.84 -11.23
CA GLU A 83 10.89 5.22 -11.02
C GLU A 83 10.45 5.77 -9.65
N LEU A 84 9.20 5.52 -9.24
CA LEU A 84 8.68 5.91 -7.94
C LEU A 84 9.41 5.22 -6.77
N ASP A 85 9.70 3.92 -6.89
CA ASP A 85 10.43 3.16 -5.87
C ASP A 85 11.85 3.74 -5.68
N VAL A 86 12.51 4.14 -6.77
CA VAL A 86 13.83 4.79 -6.73
C VAL A 86 13.74 6.16 -6.06
N GLU A 87 12.78 7.00 -6.43
CA GLU A 87 12.60 8.33 -5.81
C GLU A 87 12.26 8.23 -4.33
N ARG A 88 11.45 7.23 -3.94
CA ARG A 88 11.18 6.93 -2.53
C ARG A 88 12.46 6.57 -1.78
N ALA A 89 13.28 5.67 -2.32
CA ALA A 89 14.55 5.29 -1.70
C ALA A 89 15.51 6.49 -1.57
N ASN A 90 15.56 7.35 -2.60
CA ASN A 90 16.36 8.58 -2.56
C ASN A 90 15.89 9.53 -1.46
N LEU A 91 14.57 9.68 -1.28
CA LEU A 91 13.99 10.49 -0.22
C LEU A 91 14.32 9.92 1.17
N GLU A 92 14.18 8.61 1.36
CA GLU A 92 14.51 7.92 2.62
C GLU A 92 15.99 8.11 2.99
N LEU A 93 16.89 7.90 2.03
CA LEU A 93 18.33 8.12 2.23
C LEU A 93 18.69 9.58 2.49
N GLY A 94 18.06 10.49 1.74
CA GLY A 94 18.23 11.94 1.92
C GLY A 94 17.83 12.35 3.34
N PHE A 95 16.66 11.92 3.79
CA PHE A 95 16.18 12.18 5.14
C PHE A 95 17.14 11.66 6.22
N ILE A 96 17.61 10.41 6.11
CA ILE A 96 18.56 9.84 7.08
C ILE A 96 19.84 10.67 7.16
N ARG A 97 20.37 11.11 6.01
CA ARG A 97 21.57 11.94 5.95
C ARG A 97 21.35 13.29 6.66
N GLU A 98 20.30 14.01 6.28
CA GLU A 98 20.01 15.32 6.87
C GLU A 98 19.73 15.21 8.38
N PHE A 99 18.98 14.19 8.80
CA PHE A 99 18.70 13.96 10.22
C PHE A 99 19.96 13.60 11.02
N SER A 100 20.87 12.84 10.43
CA SER A 100 22.17 12.53 11.04
C SER A 100 23.02 13.78 11.22
N GLN A 101 23.03 14.69 10.24
CA GLN A 101 23.73 15.97 10.34
C GLN A 101 23.11 16.84 11.45
N TYR A 102 21.79 16.99 11.44
CA TYR A 102 21.05 17.70 12.49
C TYR A 102 21.38 17.15 13.89
N SER A 103 21.28 15.83 14.08
CA SER A 103 21.58 15.18 15.37
C SER A 103 23.02 15.40 15.81
N SER A 104 23.97 15.44 14.87
CA SER A 104 25.38 15.69 15.18
C SER A 104 25.62 17.12 15.64
N VAL A 105 24.92 18.09 15.06
CA VAL A 105 24.99 19.51 15.47
C VAL A 105 24.36 19.70 16.84
N GLU A 106 23.17 19.14 17.07
CA GLU A 106 22.46 19.23 18.35
C GLU A 106 23.26 18.61 19.50
N LEU A 107 23.95 17.49 19.25
CA LEU A 107 24.78 16.79 20.24
C LEU A 107 26.22 17.29 20.31
N ALA A 108 26.62 18.28 19.49
CA ALA A 108 28.02 18.67 19.33
C ALA A 108 28.69 19.09 20.66
N SER A 109 27.98 19.83 21.50
CA SER A 109 28.49 20.28 22.81
C SER A 109 28.78 19.11 23.75
N MET A 110 27.87 18.14 23.85
CA MET A 110 28.05 16.94 24.67
C MET A 110 29.20 16.08 24.14
N LEU A 111 29.26 15.88 22.82
CA LEU A 111 30.32 15.12 22.17
C LEU A 111 31.69 15.77 22.39
N SER A 112 31.78 17.10 22.36
CA SER A 112 33.01 17.82 22.70
C SER A 112 33.43 17.57 24.14
N LYS A 113 32.52 17.72 25.11
CA LYS A 113 32.82 17.45 26.53
C LYS A 113 33.27 16.00 26.76
N ILE A 114 32.60 15.04 26.13
CA ILE A 114 32.99 13.62 26.17
C ILE A 114 34.41 13.43 25.63
N LYS A 115 34.74 14.08 24.52
CA LYS A 115 36.08 14.02 23.93
C LYS A 115 37.13 14.63 24.86
N ASP A 116 36.85 15.79 25.43
CA ASP A 116 37.77 16.49 26.34
C ASP A 116 38.03 15.68 27.61
N LEU A 117 36.99 15.07 28.20
CA LEU A 117 37.12 14.17 29.35
C LEU A 117 37.95 12.93 29.02
N LYS A 118 37.74 12.31 27.86
CA LYS A 118 38.59 11.20 27.39
C LYS A 118 40.04 11.61 27.28
N CYS A 119 40.33 12.74 26.63
CA CYS A 119 41.70 13.26 26.51
C CYS A 119 42.34 13.57 27.88
N LYS A 120 41.55 14.10 28.84
CA LYS A 120 42.02 14.38 30.20
C LYS A 120 42.37 13.09 30.95
N ILE A 121 41.50 12.09 30.89
CA ILE A 121 41.73 10.76 31.48
C ILE A 121 42.99 10.12 30.88
N ASP A 122 43.13 10.12 29.55
CA ASP A 122 44.30 9.57 28.87
C ASP A 122 45.62 10.26 29.26
N SER A 123 45.56 11.58 29.48
CA SER A 123 46.72 12.36 29.92
C SER A 123 47.12 12.02 31.36
N LEU A 124 46.14 11.86 32.26
CA LEU A 124 46.37 11.45 33.64
C LEU A 124 46.94 10.03 33.74
N TYR A 125 46.48 9.10 32.91
CA TYR A 125 47.07 7.76 32.85
C TYR A 125 48.56 7.81 32.48
N LYS A 126 48.94 8.61 31.48
CA LYS A 126 50.34 8.80 31.07
C LYS A 126 51.22 9.47 32.14
N GLU A 127 50.64 10.29 33.02
CA GLU A 127 51.34 10.90 34.15
C GLU A 127 51.47 9.95 35.34
N CYS A 128 50.49 9.08 35.56
CA CYS A 128 50.49 8.06 36.62
C CYS A 128 51.66 7.08 36.44
N ASP A 129 52.01 6.75 35.19
CA ASP A 129 53.18 5.94 34.86
C ASP A 129 54.52 6.58 35.31
N LYS A 130 54.52 7.86 35.74
CA LYS A 130 55.73 8.63 36.09
C LYS A 130 55.80 9.09 37.56
N LYS A 131 54.70 9.11 38.34
CA LYS A 131 54.67 9.62 39.74
C LYS A 131 53.57 8.96 40.61
N ASN A 132 53.72 9.12 41.93
CA ASN A 132 52.91 8.58 43.05
C ASN A 132 51.43 8.27 42.75
N ALA A 133 51.04 6.99 42.83
CA ALA A 133 49.87 6.42 42.13
C ALA A 133 48.49 6.66 42.78
N ASN A 134 48.38 6.85 44.11
CA ASN A 134 47.08 6.80 44.80
C ASN A 134 46.14 7.99 44.51
N CYS A 135 46.64 9.23 44.59
CA CYS A 135 45.80 10.43 44.38
C CYS A 135 45.36 10.59 42.91
N ILE A 136 46.16 10.09 41.97
CA ILE A 136 45.84 10.11 40.54
C ILE A 136 44.73 9.09 40.24
N ASN A 137 44.69 7.96 40.95
CA ASN A 137 43.67 6.93 40.74
C ASN A 137 42.25 7.39 41.12
N GLU A 138 42.07 8.05 42.27
CA GLU A 138 40.75 8.57 42.68
C GLU A 138 40.22 9.64 41.72
N ASN A 139 41.10 10.52 41.21
CA ASN A 139 40.73 11.53 40.22
C ASN A 139 40.33 10.91 38.87
N ILE A 140 41.03 9.85 38.44
CA ILE A 140 40.69 9.12 37.22
C ILE A 140 39.34 8.42 37.36
N GLU A 141 39.06 7.80 38.52
CA GLU A 141 37.78 7.15 38.79
C GLU A 141 36.61 8.15 38.81
N SER A 142 36.81 9.32 39.43
CA SER A 142 35.82 10.41 39.40
C SER A 142 35.51 10.87 37.97
N LEU A 143 36.54 11.17 37.17
CA LEU A 143 36.37 11.59 35.77
C LEU A 143 35.75 10.48 34.89
N ARG A 144 36.03 9.21 35.18
CA ARG A 144 35.38 8.07 34.51
C ARG A 144 33.90 7.99 34.84
N SER A 145 33.50 8.24 36.09
CA SER A 145 32.09 8.29 36.47
C SER A 145 31.38 9.41 35.72
N GLU A 146 31.96 10.62 35.71
CA GLU A 146 31.41 11.77 34.98
C GLU A 146 31.28 11.49 33.47
N LEU A 147 32.32 10.90 32.87
CA LEU A 147 32.30 10.49 31.46
C LEU A 147 31.18 9.50 31.17
N ASN A 148 30.99 8.50 32.03
CA ASN A 148 29.94 7.49 31.86
C ASN A 148 28.55 8.12 31.94
N ASP A 149 28.34 9.05 32.86
CA ASP A 149 27.05 9.72 33.02
C ASP A 149 26.75 10.63 31.83
N LEU A 150 27.73 11.38 31.33
CA LEU A 150 27.59 12.17 30.10
C LEU A 150 27.33 11.31 28.86
N ILE A 151 27.93 10.12 28.75
CA ILE A 151 27.65 9.19 27.66
C ILE A 151 26.18 8.70 27.70
N LYS A 152 25.66 8.38 28.90
CA LYS A 152 24.26 8.01 29.07
C LYS A 152 23.34 9.17 28.70
N GLU A 153 23.63 10.38 29.19
CA GLU A 153 22.85 11.59 28.91
C GLU A 153 22.83 11.89 27.41
N CYS A 154 23.99 11.83 26.74
CA CYS A 154 24.08 12.01 25.29
C CYS A 154 23.27 10.95 24.52
N SER A 155 23.25 9.70 25.01
CA SER A 155 22.46 8.61 24.41
C SER A 155 20.96 8.83 24.57
N ILE A 156 20.52 9.27 25.75
CA ILE A 156 19.14 9.63 26.03
C ILE A 156 18.70 10.78 25.11
N ARG A 157 19.49 11.86 25.06
CA ARG A 157 19.17 13.00 24.19
C ARG A 157 19.08 12.61 22.73
N LYS A 158 19.97 11.73 22.25
CA LYS A 158 19.89 11.18 20.89
C LYS A 158 18.57 10.46 20.65
N MET A 159 18.12 9.65 21.59
CA MET A 159 16.83 8.93 21.50
C MET A 159 15.63 9.88 21.51
N GLU A 160 15.68 10.94 22.32
CA GLU A 160 14.64 11.99 22.32
C GLU A 160 14.53 12.66 20.94
N LEU A 161 15.66 12.99 20.30
CA LEU A 161 15.65 13.58 18.96
C LEU A 161 14.98 12.66 17.93
N TYR A 162 15.26 11.36 17.97
CA TYR A 162 14.56 10.39 17.11
C TYR A 162 13.05 10.39 17.41
N TYR A 163 12.66 10.36 18.68
CA TYR A 163 11.26 10.33 19.07
C TYR A 163 10.50 11.60 18.64
N GLU A 164 11.07 12.78 18.89
CA GLU A 164 10.51 14.07 18.47
C GLU A 164 10.34 14.13 16.95
N CYS A 165 11.33 13.64 16.21
CA CYS A 165 11.28 13.59 14.76
C CYS A 165 10.16 12.68 14.25
N MET A 166 10.08 11.45 14.78
CA MET A 166 9.02 10.50 14.42
C MET A 166 7.63 11.04 14.78
N LYS A 167 7.48 11.71 15.93
CA LYS A 167 6.23 12.35 16.33
C LYS A 167 5.80 13.42 15.32
N ARG A 168 6.74 14.27 14.87
CA ARG A 168 6.45 15.29 13.84
C ARG A 168 6.04 14.66 12.53
N LEU A 169 6.75 13.63 12.08
CA LEU A 169 6.42 12.89 10.84
C LEU A 169 5.01 12.27 10.92
N ALA A 170 4.63 11.71 12.06
CA ALA A 170 3.30 11.14 12.25
C ALA A 170 2.19 12.21 12.20
N THR A 171 2.39 13.35 12.87
CA THR A 171 1.38 14.44 12.91
C THR A 171 1.15 15.12 11.57
N VAL A 172 2.14 15.10 10.67
CA VAL A 172 1.99 15.66 9.31
C VAL A 172 1.01 14.85 8.45
N HIS A 173 0.72 13.59 8.81
CA HIS A 173 -0.21 12.75 8.06
C HIS A 173 -1.70 12.96 8.44
N GLU A 174 -1.98 13.66 9.55
CA GLU A 174 -3.33 13.86 10.10
C GLU A 174 -3.96 15.22 9.72
N ALA A 175 -3.28 16.05 8.92
CA ALA A 175 -3.74 17.37 8.46
C ALA A 175 -3.94 17.40 6.93
#